data_AF-A0A8T0DD95-F1
#
_entry.id   AF-A0A8T0DD95-F1
#
_cell.length_a   1.000
_cell.length_b   1.000
_cell.length_c   1.000
_cell.angle_alpha   90.00
_cell.angle_beta   90.00
_cell.angle_gamma   90.00
#
_symmetry.space_group_name_H-M   'P 1'
#
loop_
_entity.id
_entity.type
_entity.pdbx_description
1 polymer ?
#
loop_
_entity_poly.entity_id
_entity_poly.type
_entity_poly.pdbx_seq_one_letter_code
_entity_poly.pdbx_strand_id
1 'polypeptide(L)'
;MIRIRSCAKSEVNQKALSEELLRRIQGSPTELHLLQDALQSVHNFEGNPKNLEKIVLGLLPNTESYQNLKNWVFQEKEKVISSLRYDWIVSEPSTFGSWSYLQKAQANWERKMLRSLNVMCQELGIRLAVRRDPKQSEAILQNWTELSLVFNKPSIIKPVFGPKDLLEVLICIKHPNMKYTTRVGTDNSSNMSFPNWGSFNLPIRVKDITALTEFFSPLSIDQPQYGIDELFSPLFGLTREQEAEQVIRSKSSAAAQVYLQRGCPLGYRAQVWSLYLNVQVTEADVLYYNQLKLRIAEEECMTDQLVCKEVQLTASNDEMHFVFCDYTYQVLLPFTRDATIQEHFKTTLASAPRAVARQSYESMVFPPSGVIPFHGFSMYGK
;
A
#
# COMPACT_ATOMS: atom_id res chain seq x y z
N MET A 1 -6.01 9.52 -2.00
CA MET A 1 -6.47 8.83 -3.22
C MET A 1 -7.86 8.27 -2.96
N ILE A 2 -8.87 8.69 -3.71
CA ILE A 2 -10.24 8.17 -3.55
C ILE A 2 -10.33 6.81 -4.25
N ARG A 3 -10.64 5.75 -3.48
CA ARG A 3 -10.96 4.43 -4.02
C ARG A 3 -12.48 4.29 -4.08
N ILE A 4 -13.01 3.93 -5.25
CA ILE A 4 -14.42 3.57 -5.37
C ILE A 4 -14.57 2.12 -4.89
N ARG A 5 -15.58 1.88 -4.05
CA ARG A 5 -16.10 0.54 -3.79
C ARG A 5 -17.58 0.57 -4.15
N SER A 6 -17.99 -0.22 -5.14
CA SER A 6 -19.40 -0.33 -5.50
C SER A 6 -20.19 -1.01 -4.39
N CYS A 7 -21.44 -0.60 -4.24
CA CYS A 7 -22.39 -1.15 -3.28
C CYS A 7 -22.95 -2.51 -3.72
N ALA A 8 -22.86 -2.86 -5.01
CA ALA A 8 -23.32 -4.15 -5.51
C ALA A 8 -22.32 -5.25 -5.13
N LYS A 9 -22.84 -6.40 -4.65
CA LYS A 9 -22.05 -7.61 -4.44
C LYS A 9 -21.63 -8.11 -5.83
N SER A 10 -20.52 -7.62 -6.37
CA SER A 10 -19.85 -8.32 -7.44
C SER A 10 -19.18 -9.53 -6.82
N GLU A 11 -19.82 -10.69 -6.94
CA GLU A 11 -19.10 -11.95 -6.88
C GLU A 11 -18.11 -11.91 -8.05
N VAL A 12 -16.83 -11.69 -7.75
CA VAL A 12 -15.79 -11.71 -8.77
C VAL A 12 -15.88 -13.06 -9.46
N ASN A 13 -16.13 -13.05 -10.77
CA ASN A 13 -16.23 -14.26 -11.56
C ASN A 13 -14.94 -15.07 -11.38
N GLN A 14 -15.06 -16.26 -10.78
CA GLN A 14 -13.91 -17.12 -10.45
C GLN A 14 -13.11 -17.49 -11.71
N LYS A 15 -13.79 -17.59 -12.87
CA LYS A 15 -13.13 -17.82 -14.15
C LYS A 15 -12.24 -16.65 -14.55
N ALA A 16 -12.75 -15.42 -14.49
CA ALA A 16 -12.00 -14.21 -14.80
C ALA A 16 -10.81 -14.00 -13.84
N LEU A 17 -10.99 -14.31 -12.55
CA LEU A 17 -9.91 -14.28 -11.56
C LEU A 17 -8.80 -15.28 -11.94
N SER A 18 -9.19 -16.51 -12.30
CA SER A 18 -8.23 -17.56 -12.66
C SER A 18 -7.48 -17.23 -13.94
N GLU A 19 -8.17 -16.75 -14.97
CA GLU A 19 -7.57 -16.34 -16.25
C GLU A 19 -6.57 -15.18 -16.07
N GLU A 20 -6.90 -14.18 -15.25
CA GLU A 20 -6.01 -13.05 -14.98
C GLU A 20 -4.80 -13.45 -14.12
N LEU A 21 -4.98 -14.34 -13.14
CA LEU A 21 -3.86 -14.90 -12.37
C LEU A 21 -2.91 -15.70 -13.28
N LEU A 22 -3.46 -16.52 -14.19
CA LEU A 22 -2.68 -17.26 -15.19
C LEU A 22 -1.90 -16.31 -16.11
N ARG A 23 -2.54 -15.23 -16.58
CA ARG A 23 -1.88 -14.22 -17.41
C ARG A 23 -0.72 -13.53 -16.69
N ARG A 24 -0.85 -13.28 -15.38
CA ARG A 24 0.18 -12.61 -14.58
C ARG A 24 1.34 -13.50 -14.17
N ILE A 25 1.09 -14.80 -13.99
CA ILE A 25 2.16 -15.73 -13.62
C ILE A 25 3.03 -16.10 -14.82
N GLN A 26 2.48 -16.02 -16.03
CA GLN A 26 3.21 -16.29 -17.27
C GLN A 26 4.46 -15.41 -17.40
N GLY A 27 5.61 -16.04 -17.65
CA GLY A 27 6.92 -15.42 -17.75
C GLY A 27 7.50 -14.97 -16.40
N SER A 28 6.85 -15.25 -15.28
CA SER A 28 7.37 -14.89 -13.96
C SER A 28 8.45 -15.87 -13.47
N PRO A 29 9.35 -15.44 -12.57
CA PRO A 29 10.29 -16.34 -11.91
C PRO A 29 9.60 -17.51 -11.20
N THR A 30 8.41 -17.28 -10.63
CA THR A 30 7.60 -18.32 -9.98
C THR A 30 7.18 -19.42 -10.95
N GLU A 31 6.74 -19.06 -12.15
CA GLU A 31 6.40 -20.04 -13.20
C GLU A 31 7.64 -20.83 -13.64
N LEU A 32 8.76 -20.14 -13.86
CA LEU A 32 10.00 -20.76 -14.31
C LEU A 32 10.52 -21.81 -13.31
N HIS A 33 10.54 -21.49 -12.01
CA HIS A 33 10.92 -22.46 -10.98
C HIS A 33 9.95 -23.64 -10.91
N LEU A 34 8.64 -23.40 -11.04
CA LEU A 34 7.64 -24.47 -11.07
C LEU A 34 7.86 -25.41 -12.27
N LEU A 35 8.18 -24.86 -13.45
CA LEU A 35 8.49 -25.64 -14.65
C LEU A 35 9.79 -26.43 -14.48
N GLN A 36 10.82 -25.86 -13.84
CA GLN A 36 12.07 -26.58 -13.53
C GLN A 36 11.82 -27.77 -12.61
N ASP A 37 11.04 -27.60 -11.54
CA ASP A 37 10.69 -28.70 -10.62
C ASP A 37 9.85 -29.78 -11.32
N ALA A 38 8.94 -29.37 -12.20
CA ALA A 38 8.16 -30.31 -13.02
C ALA A 38 9.08 -31.11 -13.96
N LEU A 39 10.02 -30.46 -14.65
CA LEU A 39 10.99 -31.11 -15.53
C LEU A 39 11.90 -32.06 -14.76
N GLN A 40 12.38 -31.67 -13.58
CA GLN A 40 13.19 -32.53 -12.72
C GLN A 40 12.42 -33.77 -12.28
N SER A 41 11.14 -33.61 -11.94
CA SER A 41 10.24 -34.71 -11.56
C SER A 41 10.05 -35.71 -12.71
N VAL A 42 9.99 -35.20 -13.95
CA VAL A 42 9.92 -36.05 -15.16
C VAL A 42 11.26 -36.75 -15.43
N HIS A 43 12.39 -36.05 -15.27
CA HIS A 43 13.72 -36.62 -15.49
C HIS A 43 14.08 -37.73 -14.50
N ASN A 44 13.67 -37.60 -13.24
CA ASN A 44 13.94 -38.58 -12.20
C ASN A 44 13.00 -39.80 -12.25
N PHE A 45 12.07 -39.84 -13.20
CA PHE A 45 11.07 -40.90 -13.29
C PHE A 45 11.55 -42.06 -14.17
N GLU A 46 11.75 -43.23 -13.56
CA GLU A 46 12.20 -44.46 -14.25
C GLU A 46 11.03 -45.40 -14.66
N GLY A 47 9.77 -44.91 -14.71
CA GLY A 47 8.58 -45.73 -14.95
C GLY A 47 7.85 -45.50 -16.29
N ASN A 48 6.63 -46.02 -16.42
CA ASN A 48 5.84 -45.96 -17.66
C ASN A 48 5.31 -44.53 -17.96
N PRO A 49 5.61 -43.94 -19.13
CA PRO A 49 5.29 -42.53 -19.47
C PRO A 49 3.79 -42.22 -19.58
N LYS A 50 2.91 -43.23 -19.57
CA LYS A 50 1.45 -43.03 -19.67
C LYS A 50 0.79 -42.31 -18.48
N ASN A 51 1.53 -42.09 -17.38
CA ASN A 51 1.02 -41.45 -16.16
C ASN A 51 1.73 -40.14 -15.77
N LEU A 52 2.50 -39.53 -16.68
CA LEU A 52 3.32 -38.34 -16.38
C LEU A 52 2.52 -37.19 -15.75
N GLU A 53 1.31 -36.91 -16.24
CA GLU A 53 0.44 -35.86 -15.68
C GLU A 53 0.09 -36.13 -14.20
N LYS A 54 -0.35 -37.35 -13.88
CA LYS A 54 -0.68 -37.73 -12.49
C LYS A 54 0.54 -37.70 -11.58
N ILE A 55 1.71 -38.03 -12.10
CA ILE A 55 2.97 -38.02 -11.35
C ILE A 55 3.38 -36.59 -11.04
N VAL A 56 3.39 -35.71 -12.06
CA VAL A 56 3.69 -34.29 -11.89
C VAL A 56 2.72 -33.65 -10.89
N LEU A 57 1.41 -33.91 -11.03
CA LEU A 57 0.39 -33.42 -10.08
C LEU A 57 0.51 -34.04 -8.68
N GLY A 58 1.11 -35.22 -8.54
CA GLY A 58 1.32 -35.89 -7.25
C GLY A 58 2.60 -35.44 -6.54
N LEU A 59 3.65 -35.10 -7.28
CA LEU A 59 4.97 -34.74 -6.74
C LEU A 59 5.13 -33.23 -6.53
N LEU A 60 4.63 -32.41 -7.46
CA LEU A 60 4.71 -30.95 -7.36
C LEU A 60 4.19 -30.39 -6.04
N PRO A 61 3.08 -30.89 -5.44
CA PRO A 61 2.57 -30.33 -4.19
C PRO A 61 3.54 -30.34 -3.01
N ASN A 62 4.56 -31.21 -3.05
CA ASN A 62 5.57 -31.35 -2.01
C ASN A 62 6.85 -30.51 -2.28
N THR A 63 6.89 -29.78 -3.40
CA THR A 63 8.04 -28.95 -3.77
C THR A 63 7.96 -27.56 -3.14
N GLU A 64 9.12 -26.93 -2.95
CA GLU A 64 9.20 -25.56 -2.48
C GLU A 64 8.59 -24.58 -3.52
N SER A 65 8.79 -24.81 -4.81
CA SER A 65 8.23 -23.96 -5.86
C SER A 65 6.70 -23.95 -5.85
N TYR A 66 6.06 -25.06 -5.48
CA TYR A 66 4.60 -25.10 -5.32
C TYR A 66 4.12 -24.31 -4.10
N GLN A 67 4.87 -24.33 -2.99
CA GLN A 67 4.55 -23.48 -1.85
C GLN A 67 4.76 -21.99 -2.19
N ASN A 68 5.79 -21.65 -2.96
CA ASN A 68 6.01 -20.31 -3.50
C ASN A 68 4.87 -19.86 -4.42
N LEU A 69 4.36 -20.76 -5.27
CA LEU A 69 3.16 -20.52 -6.07
C LEU A 69 1.95 -20.20 -5.19
N LYS A 70 1.68 -20.99 -4.14
CA LYS A 70 0.57 -20.72 -3.21
C LYS A 70 0.69 -19.34 -2.57
N ASN A 71 1.87 -18.97 -2.11
CA ASN A 71 2.12 -17.67 -1.50
C ASN A 71 1.96 -16.53 -2.52
N TRP A 72 2.47 -16.71 -3.74
CA TRP A 72 2.30 -15.75 -4.84
C TRP A 72 0.82 -15.55 -5.17
N VAL A 73 0.06 -16.63 -5.34
CA VAL A 73 -1.39 -16.56 -5.59
C VAL A 73 -2.10 -15.87 -4.44
N PHE A 74 -1.73 -16.18 -3.19
CA PHE A 74 -2.31 -15.55 -2.00
C PHE A 74 -2.14 -14.03 -2.02
N GLN A 75 -0.97 -13.52 -2.40
CA GLN A 75 -0.73 -12.07 -2.53
C GLN A 75 -1.41 -11.44 -3.75
N GLU A 76 -1.27 -12.06 -4.92
CA GLU A 76 -1.77 -11.48 -6.17
C GLU A 76 -3.29 -11.52 -6.27
N LYS A 77 -3.95 -12.46 -5.58
CA LYS A 77 -5.41 -12.58 -5.57
C LYS A 77 -6.09 -11.26 -5.21
N GLU A 78 -5.65 -10.58 -4.15
CA GLU A 78 -6.27 -9.30 -3.73
C GLU A 78 -6.00 -8.16 -4.72
N LYS A 79 -4.83 -8.15 -5.37
CA LYS A 79 -4.50 -7.17 -6.42
C LYS A 79 -5.36 -7.37 -7.67
N VAL A 80 -5.51 -8.62 -8.11
CA VAL A 80 -6.38 -8.98 -9.25
C VAL A 80 -7.83 -8.68 -8.95
N ILE A 81 -8.33 -9.07 -7.76
CA ILE A 81 -9.68 -8.74 -7.30
C ILE A 81 -9.91 -7.22 -7.32
N SER A 82 -8.93 -6.44 -6.85
CA SER A 82 -9.01 -4.98 -6.85
C SER A 82 -9.06 -4.40 -8.27
N SER A 83 -8.26 -4.95 -9.20
CA SER A 83 -8.27 -4.54 -10.61
C SER A 83 -9.59 -4.87 -11.29
N LEU A 84 -10.05 -6.12 -11.22
CA LEU A 84 -11.31 -6.56 -11.83
C LEU A 84 -12.50 -5.78 -11.28
N ARG A 85 -12.50 -5.50 -9.97
CA ARG A 85 -13.53 -4.64 -9.35
C ARG A 85 -13.46 -3.23 -9.88
N TYR A 86 -12.28 -2.66 -10.05
CA TYR A 86 -12.13 -1.31 -10.60
C TYR A 86 -12.64 -1.23 -12.04
N ASP A 87 -12.24 -2.17 -12.90
CA ASP A 87 -12.69 -2.22 -14.30
C ASP A 87 -14.20 -2.38 -14.39
N TRP A 88 -14.77 -3.27 -13.58
CA TRP A 88 -16.22 -3.43 -13.47
C TRP A 88 -16.89 -2.14 -13.00
N ILE A 89 -16.41 -1.51 -11.92
CA ILE A 89 -16.95 -0.25 -11.40
C ILE A 89 -16.94 0.85 -12.46
N VAL A 90 -15.87 0.99 -13.23
CA VAL A 90 -15.75 2.03 -14.26
C VAL A 90 -16.63 1.73 -15.47
N SER A 91 -16.77 0.45 -15.83
CA SER A 91 -17.60 0.00 -16.96
C SER A 91 -19.10 0.01 -16.68
N GLU A 92 -19.50 -0.21 -15.42
CA GLU A 92 -20.90 -0.26 -15.03
C GLU A 92 -21.42 1.16 -14.75
N PRO A 93 -22.54 1.59 -15.34
CA PRO A 93 -23.25 2.76 -14.85
C PRO A 93 -23.63 2.45 -13.41
N SER A 94 -23.13 3.24 -12.45
CA SER A 94 -23.43 3.02 -11.03
C SER A 94 -24.95 2.84 -10.86
N THR A 95 -25.37 2.06 -9.86
CA THR A 95 -26.78 1.88 -9.47
C THR A 95 -27.52 3.20 -9.23
N PHE A 96 -26.79 4.32 -9.21
CA PHE A 96 -27.25 5.68 -8.93
C PHE A 96 -26.83 6.70 -10.02
N GLY A 97 -26.35 6.29 -11.21
CA GLY A 97 -25.92 7.18 -12.30
C GLY A 97 -24.42 7.08 -12.63
N SER A 98 -23.73 8.21 -12.82
CA SER A 98 -22.31 8.27 -13.21
C SER A 98 -21.38 8.48 -12.01
N TRP A 99 -20.20 7.85 -12.00
CA TRP A 99 -19.10 8.12 -11.04
C TRP A 99 -18.40 9.48 -11.25
N SER A 100 -18.89 10.29 -12.19
CA SER A 100 -18.33 11.61 -12.55
C SER A 100 -18.19 12.57 -11.37
N TYR A 101 -19.06 12.49 -10.36
CA TYR A 101 -18.94 13.34 -9.16
C TYR A 101 -17.70 13.00 -8.33
N LEU A 102 -17.33 11.72 -8.21
CA LEU A 102 -16.08 11.28 -7.56
C LEU A 102 -14.86 11.60 -8.42
N GLN A 103 -14.95 11.40 -9.74
CA GLN A 103 -13.89 11.78 -10.67
C GLN A 103 -13.61 13.29 -10.61
N LYS A 104 -14.66 14.11 -10.58
CA LYS A 104 -14.55 15.57 -10.44
C LYS A 104 -13.95 15.96 -9.09
N ALA A 105 -14.36 15.30 -8.00
CA ALA A 105 -13.78 15.53 -6.68
C ALA A 105 -12.27 15.18 -6.64
N GLN A 106 -11.90 14.02 -7.19
CA GLN A 106 -10.51 13.58 -7.29
C GLN A 106 -9.66 14.54 -8.15
N ALA A 107 -10.15 14.93 -9.34
CA ALA A 107 -9.45 15.87 -10.21
C ALA A 107 -9.31 17.27 -9.56
N ASN A 108 -10.32 17.72 -8.80
CA ASN A 108 -10.24 18.98 -8.06
C ASN A 108 -9.22 18.92 -6.93
N TRP A 109 -9.16 17.79 -6.20
CA TRP A 109 -8.16 17.55 -5.17
C TRP A 109 -6.74 17.59 -5.74
N GLU A 110 -6.49 16.86 -6.83
CA GLU A 110 -5.21 16.86 -7.52
C GLU A 110 -4.80 18.25 -8.00
N ARG A 111 -5.74 19.00 -8.57
CA ARG A 111 -5.49 20.37 -8.99
C ARG A 111 -5.16 21.29 -7.81
N LYS A 112 -5.84 21.14 -6.66
CA LYS A 112 -5.55 21.89 -5.43
C LYS A 112 -4.14 21.57 -4.93
N MET A 113 -3.78 20.29 -4.81
CA MET A 113 -2.45 19.84 -4.39
C MET A 113 -1.35 20.41 -5.29
N LEU A 114 -1.49 20.29 -6.61
CA LEU A 114 -0.50 20.79 -7.57
C LEU A 114 -0.36 22.31 -7.53
N ARG A 115 -1.46 23.04 -7.39
CA ARG A 115 -1.42 24.50 -7.21
C ARG A 115 -0.67 24.89 -5.95
N SER A 116 -0.97 24.26 -4.82
CA SER A 116 -0.27 24.53 -3.55
C SER A 116 1.23 24.25 -3.66
N LEU A 117 1.61 23.13 -4.28
CA LEU A 117 3.02 22.80 -4.50
C LEU A 117 3.72 23.85 -5.39
N ASN A 118 3.08 24.26 -6.49
CA ASN A 118 3.65 25.24 -7.42
C ASN A 118 3.79 26.62 -6.78
N VAL A 119 2.79 27.08 -6.02
CA VAL A 119 2.83 28.35 -5.29
C VAL A 119 3.99 28.35 -4.30
N MET A 120 4.11 27.30 -3.50
CA MET A 120 5.22 27.14 -2.56
C MET A 120 6.58 27.15 -3.25
N CYS A 121 6.75 26.41 -4.35
CA CYS A 121 7.99 26.41 -5.12
C CYS A 121 8.33 27.80 -5.67
N GLN A 122 7.33 28.55 -6.14
CA GLN A 122 7.50 29.91 -6.65
C GLN A 122 7.87 30.91 -5.55
N GLU A 123 7.19 30.86 -4.40
CA GLU A 123 7.43 31.74 -3.25
C GLU A 123 8.83 31.54 -2.65
N LEU A 124 9.29 30.29 -2.56
CA LEU A 124 10.57 29.94 -1.96
C LEU A 124 11.73 29.87 -2.98
N GLY A 125 11.43 30.06 -4.27
CA GLY A 125 12.44 29.96 -5.34
C GLY A 125 12.99 28.54 -5.54
N ILE A 126 12.25 27.51 -5.12
CA ILE A 126 12.68 26.12 -5.16
C ILE A 126 12.34 25.51 -6.52
N ARG A 127 13.31 24.80 -7.11
CA ARG A 127 13.09 24.03 -8.33
C ARG A 127 12.58 22.64 -7.98
N LEU A 128 11.73 22.05 -8.84
CA LEU A 128 11.17 20.72 -8.60
C LEU A 128 12.25 19.64 -8.48
N ALA A 129 13.25 19.70 -9.35
CA ALA A 129 14.44 18.86 -9.28
C ALA A 129 15.68 19.57 -9.83
N VAL A 130 16.84 19.31 -9.22
CA VAL A 130 18.14 19.84 -9.61
C VAL A 130 19.23 18.79 -9.35
N ARG A 131 20.25 18.74 -10.19
CA ARG A 131 21.43 17.92 -9.91
C ARG A 131 22.17 18.45 -8.67
N ARG A 132 22.45 17.57 -7.71
CA ARG A 132 23.24 17.89 -6.51
C ARG A 132 24.70 18.17 -6.87
N ASP A 133 25.34 19.00 -6.04
CA ASP A 133 26.79 19.19 -6.10
C ASP A 133 27.52 17.87 -5.78
N PRO A 134 28.65 17.55 -6.45
CA PRO A 134 29.38 16.31 -6.20
C PRO A 134 29.76 16.07 -4.74
N LYS A 135 30.10 17.13 -3.98
CA LYS A 135 30.44 17.00 -2.56
C LYS A 135 29.24 16.62 -1.71
N GLN A 136 28.06 17.14 -2.03
CA GLN A 136 26.83 16.77 -1.34
C GLN A 136 26.43 15.33 -1.68
N SER A 137 26.59 14.95 -2.95
CA SER A 137 26.34 13.58 -3.42
C SER A 137 27.21 12.57 -2.66
N GLU A 138 28.51 12.83 -2.56
CA GLU A 138 29.45 12.00 -1.81
C GLU A 138 29.09 11.93 -0.32
N ALA A 139 28.74 13.06 0.30
CA ALA A 139 28.32 13.10 1.70
C ALA A 139 27.06 12.25 1.98
N ILE A 140 26.07 12.25 1.07
CA ILE A 140 24.87 11.40 1.19
C ILE A 140 25.24 9.92 1.12
N LEU A 141 26.13 9.54 0.20
CA LEU A 141 26.51 8.15 0.01
C LEU A 141 27.33 7.61 1.18
N GLN A 142 28.26 8.42 1.70
CA GLN A 142 29.10 8.07 2.86
C GLN A 142 28.28 7.97 4.15
N ASN A 143 27.30 8.86 4.33
CA ASN A 143 26.48 8.92 5.55
C ASN A 143 25.08 8.31 5.35
N TRP A 144 24.93 7.32 4.47
CA TRP A 144 23.60 6.73 4.17
C TRP A 144 22.93 6.09 5.39
N THR A 145 23.71 5.58 6.35
CA THR A 145 23.19 5.03 7.61
C THR A 145 22.79 6.10 8.62
N GLU A 146 23.25 7.34 8.42
CA GLU A 146 23.11 8.48 9.35
C GLU A 146 22.65 9.73 8.56
N LEU A 147 21.61 9.55 7.74
CA LEU A 147 21.08 10.59 6.85
C LEU A 147 20.61 11.85 7.58
N SER A 148 20.27 11.76 8.86
CA SER A 148 19.96 12.88 9.74
C SER A 148 21.12 13.88 9.82
N LEU A 149 22.38 13.45 9.72
CA LEU A 149 23.54 14.37 9.67
C LEU A 149 23.52 15.28 8.44
N VAL A 150 22.91 14.81 7.34
CA VAL A 150 22.83 15.53 6.06
C VAL A 150 21.51 16.30 5.94
N PHE A 151 20.40 15.65 6.29
CA PHE A 151 19.05 16.10 5.99
C PHE A 151 18.32 16.78 7.15
N ASN A 152 18.82 16.71 8.40
CA ASN A 152 18.14 17.31 9.56
C ASN A 152 18.31 18.84 9.65
N LYS A 153 18.61 19.51 8.53
CA LYS A 153 18.62 20.98 8.49
C LYS A 153 17.18 21.51 8.54
N PRO A 154 16.91 22.61 9.25
CA PRO A 154 15.56 23.15 9.35
C PRO A 154 14.98 23.42 7.96
N SER A 155 13.93 22.69 7.58
CA SER A 155 13.22 22.94 6.34
C SER A 155 12.29 24.15 6.52
N ILE A 156 12.51 25.17 5.69
CA ILE A 156 11.67 26.39 5.62
C ILE A 156 10.27 26.09 5.07
N ILE A 157 10.09 24.89 4.51
CA ILE A 157 8.88 24.46 3.85
C ILE A 157 7.82 24.08 4.87
N LYS A 158 6.57 24.41 4.55
CA LYS A 158 5.38 23.93 5.26
C LYS A 158 4.78 22.73 4.52
N PRO A 159 4.14 21.77 5.21
CA PRO A 159 3.42 20.70 4.53
C PRO A 159 2.42 21.25 3.49
N VAL A 160 2.39 20.68 2.29
CA VAL A 160 1.55 21.16 1.18
C VAL A 160 0.06 20.92 1.46
N PHE A 161 -0.24 19.82 2.14
CA PHE A 161 -1.59 19.43 2.55
C PHE A 161 -1.52 18.45 3.73
N GLY A 162 -2.60 18.36 4.50
CA GLY A 162 -2.71 17.42 5.61
C GLY A 162 -4.08 16.74 5.72
N PRO A 163 -4.32 15.96 6.80
CA PRO A 163 -5.55 15.20 6.98
C PRO A 163 -6.82 16.07 7.01
N LYS A 164 -6.71 17.30 7.53
CA LYS A 164 -7.83 18.27 7.55
C LYS A 164 -8.26 18.71 6.16
N ASP A 165 -7.30 18.99 5.26
CA ASP A 165 -7.60 19.35 3.88
C ASP A 165 -8.34 18.23 3.14
N LEU A 166 -7.93 16.97 3.38
CA LEU A 166 -8.59 15.81 2.81
C LEU A 166 -10.01 15.65 3.35
N LEU A 167 -10.20 15.85 4.66
CA LEU A 167 -11.51 15.81 5.29
C LEU A 167 -12.46 16.86 4.68
N GLU A 168 -12.00 18.09 4.49
CA GLU A 168 -12.78 19.15 3.84
C GLU A 168 -13.23 18.74 2.43
N VAL A 169 -12.31 18.17 1.63
CA VAL A 169 -12.65 17.66 0.29
C VAL A 169 -13.73 16.60 0.36
N LEU A 170 -13.60 15.63 1.28
CA LEU A 170 -14.56 14.54 1.44
C LEU A 170 -15.95 15.03 1.88
N ILE A 171 -16.01 16.04 2.77
CA ILE A 171 -17.27 16.68 3.21
C ILE A 171 -17.96 17.39 2.04
N CYS A 172 -17.20 17.98 1.12
CA CYS A 172 -17.73 18.67 -0.05
C CYS A 172 -18.25 17.74 -1.15
N ILE A 173 -17.96 16.43 -1.10
CA ILE A 173 -18.45 15.49 -2.11
C ILE A 173 -19.96 15.34 -1.97
N LYS A 174 -20.66 15.60 -3.08
CA LYS A 174 -22.11 15.51 -3.15
C LYS A 174 -22.55 14.31 -3.99
N HIS A 175 -23.20 13.33 -3.36
CA HIS A 175 -23.83 12.21 -4.05
C HIS A 175 -25.08 12.67 -4.84
N PRO A 176 -25.19 12.39 -6.15
CA PRO A 176 -26.30 12.87 -6.99
C PRO A 176 -27.71 12.54 -6.49
N ASN A 177 -27.86 11.36 -5.85
CA ASN A 177 -29.15 10.87 -5.38
C ASN A 177 -29.41 11.10 -3.88
N MET A 178 -28.54 11.83 -3.18
CA MET A 178 -28.83 12.25 -1.82
C MET A 178 -29.62 13.56 -1.85
N LYS A 179 -30.83 13.53 -1.29
CA LYS A 179 -31.60 14.74 -1.00
C LYS A 179 -30.94 15.44 0.19
N TYR A 180 -30.25 16.55 -0.08
CA TYR A 180 -29.68 17.37 0.97
C TYR A 180 -30.81 17.99 1.78
N THR A 181 -30.97 17.59 3.04
CA THR A 181 -31.78 18.35 3.97
C THR A 181 -31.04 19.65 4.26
N THR A 182 -31.49 20.75 3.66
CA THR A 182 -31.10 22.09 4.07
C THR A 182 -31.44 22.21 5.55
N ARG A 183 -30.43 22.41 6.41
CA ARG A 183 -30.63 22.62 7.86
C ARG A 183 -31.37 23.94 8.19
N VAL A 184 -31.97 24.59 7.21
CA VAL A 184 -32.71 25.84 7.37
C VAL A 184 -33.88 25.81 6.40
N GLY A 185 -35.11 25.80 6.94
CA GLY A 185 -36.33 25.89 6.15
C GLY A 185 -37.43 24.99 6.68
N THR A 186 -38.27 25.59 7.52
CA THR A 186 -39.67 25.26 7.77
C THR A 186 -40.32 24.46 6.63
N ASP A 187 -40.72 23.21 6.87
CA ASP A 187 -41.90 22.64 6.21
C ASP A 187 -42.40 21.40 6.97
N ASN A 188 -43.67 21.48 7.40
CA ASN A 188 -44.44 20.42 8.04
C ASN A 188 -44.83 19.33 7.03
N SER A 189 -43.87 18.51 6.59
CA SER A 189 -44.18 17.29 5.84
C SER A 189 -43.61 16.06 6.55
N SER A 190 -44.50 15.09 6.77
CA SER A 190 -44.38 13.86 7.55
C SER A 190 -43.44 12.81 6.97
N ASN A 191 -42.42 13.20 6.20
CA ASN A 191 -41.33 12.30 5.83
C ASN A 191 -40.17 12.56 6.77
N MET A 192 -40.11 11.78 7.86
CA MET A 192 -38.96 11.64 8.75
C MET A 192 -37.74 11.15 7.94
N SER A 193 -37.13 12.04 7.16
CA SER A 193 -35.79 11.82 6.65
C SER A 193 -34.87 12.01 7.84
N PHE A 194 -34.30 10.90 8.33
CA PHE A 194 -33.29 10.97 9.39
C PHE A 194 -32.25 12.04 9.01
N PRO A 195 -31.97 13.02 9.89
CA PRO A 195 -30.89 13.96 9.62
C PRO A 195 -29.62 13.16 9.37
N ASN A 196 -28.80 13.54 8.39
CA ASN A 196 -27.50 12.89 8.19
C ASN A 196 -26.69 13.02 9.49
N TRP A 197 -26.49 11.92 10.23
CA TRP A 197 -25.77 11.88 11.52
C TRP A 197 -24.25 12.07 11.40
N GLY A 198 -23.77 12.63 10.28
CA GLY A 198 -22.34 12.85 10.04
C GLY A 198 -22.09 13.98 9.06
N SER A 199 -20.85 14.48 9.08
CA SER A 199 -20.37 15.52 8.14
C SER A 199 -20.20 15.00 6.71
N PHE A 200 -20.16 13.68 6.52
CA PHE A 200 -20.02 13.04 5.22
C PHE A 200 -21.38 12.79 4.58
N ASN A 201 -21.58 13.33 3.37
CA ASN A 201 -22.81 13.17 2.60
C ASN A 201 -22.66 12.10 1.50
N LEU A 202 -21.95 11.03 1.82
CA LEU A 202 -21.72 9.89 0.92
C LEU A 202 -22.29 8.62 1.56
N PRO A 203 -23.09 7.82 0.84
CA PRO A 203 -23.49 6.50 1.30
C PRO A 203 -22.26 5.58 1.30
N ILE A 204 -21.78 5.22 2.48
CA ILE A 204 -20.69 4.26 2.65
C ILE A 204 -21.29 2.95 3.13
N ARG A 205 -21.07 1.87 2.38
CA ARG A 205 -21.48 0.54 2.84
C ARG A 205 -20.59 0.12 4.01
N VAL A 206 -21.20 -0.03 5.17
CA VAL A 206 -20.57 -0.61 6.36
C VAL A 206 -21.06 -2.04 6.56
N LYS A 207 -20.26 -2.86 7.22
CA LYS A 207 -20.71 -4.18 7.69
C LYS A 207 -21.78 -3.95 8.77
N ASP A 208 -22.83 -4.77 8.77
CA ASP A 208 -23.77 -4.81 9.89
C ASP A 208 -23.12 -5.48 11.11
N ILE A 209 -23.83 -5.45 12.25
CA ILE A 209 -23.29 -5.99 13.50
C ILE A 209 -22.95 -7.47 13.39
N THR A 210 -23.77 -8.27 12.70
CA THR A 210 -23.53 -9.71 12.51
C THR A 210 -22.25 -9.94 11.71
N ALA A 211 -22.08 -9.24 10.59
CA ALA A 211 -20.90 -9.31 9.76
C ALA A 211 -19.65 -8.73 10.45
N LEU A 212 -19.80 -7.75 11.34
CA LEU A 212 -18.70 -7.23 12.17
C LEU A 212 -18.27 -8.27 13.21
N THR A 213 -19.21 -8.91 13.91
CA THR A 213 -18.92 -9.97 14.88
C THR A 213 -18.20 -11.13 14.23
N GLU A 214 -18.65 -11.56 13.04
CA GLU A 214 -17.96 -12.62 12.28
C GLU A 214 -16.55 -12.19 11.87
N PHE A 215 -16.41 -10.98 11.32
CA PHE A 215 -15.13 -10.44 10.86
C PHE A 215 -14.10 -10.26 11.98
N PHE A 216 -14.54 -9.88 13.18
CA PHE A 216 -13.68 -9.69 14.36
C PHE A 216 -13.70 -10.88 15.32
N SER A 217 -14.23 -12.03 14.91
CA SER A 217 -14.23 -13.26 15.72
C SER A 217 -12.84 -13.66 16.26
N PRO A 218 -11.70 -13.42 15.57
CA PRO A 218 -10.38 -13.73 16.15
C PRO A 218 -9.98 -12.85 17.34
N LEU A 219 -10.65 -11.71 17.53
CA LEU A 219 -10.44 -10.76 18.63
C LEU A 219 -11.49 -10.94 19.74
N SER A 220 -12.26 -12.03 19.71
CA SER A 220 -13.26 -12.29 20.74
C SER A 220 -12.62 -12.59 22.09
N ILE A 221 -13.38 -12.38 23.17
CA ILE A 221 -12.91 -12.52 24.55
C ILE A 221 -12.49 -13.97 24.87
N ASP A 222 -13.06 -14.95 24.17
CA ASP A 222 -12.69 -16.38 24.30
C ASP A 222 -11.37 -16.74 23.63
N GLN A 223 -10.77 -15.82 22.85
CA GLN A 223 -9.49 -16.03 22.17
C GLN A 223 -8.37 -15.28 22.90
N PRO A 224 -7.40 -15.98 23.52
CA PRO A 224 -6.27 -15.32 24.17
C PRO A 224 -5.42 -14.52 23.18
N GLN A 225 -5.01 -13.31 23.56
CA GLN A 225 -4.28 -12.34 22.75
C GLN A 225 -2.87 -12.15 23.28
N TYR A 226 -1.89 -12.23 22.38
CA TYR A 226 -0.51 -11.88 22.69
C TYR A 226 -0.35 -10.35 22.73
N GLY A 227 0.25 -9.83 23.79
CA GLY A 227 0.28 -8.43 24.20
C GLY A 227 -0.54 -8.15 25.48
N ILE A 228 -1.30 -9.14 25.96
CA ILE A 228 -2.20 -9.02 27.12
C ILE A 228 -2.10 -10.28 27.99
N ASP A 229 -2.45 -11.44 27.43
CA ASP A 229 -2.64 -12.66 28.22
C ASP A 229 -1.32 -13.30 28.69
N GLU A 230 -0.21 -13.04 28.00
CA GLU A 230 1.11 -13.49 28.42
C GLU A 230 1.58 -12.81 29.71
N LEU A 231 1.03 -11.63 30.03
CA LEU A 231 1.31 -10.93 31.29
C LEU A 231 0.72 -11.69 32.49
N PHE A 232 -0.33 -12.47 32.26
CA PHE A 232 -1.02 -13.28 33.28
C PHE A 232 -0.65 -14.75 33.21
N SER A 233 -0.15 -15.23 32.07
CA SER A 233 0.27 -16.62 31.85
C SER A 233 1.53 -16.70 30.99
N PRO A 234 2.73 -16.82 31.59
CA PRO A 234 3.98 -16.99 30.85
C PRO A 234 3.99 -18.23 29.93
N LEU A 235 3.26 -19.29 30.31
CA LEU A 235 3.10 -20.50 29.49
C LEU A 235 2.37 -20.22 28.17
N PHE A 236 1.44 -19.27 28.16
CA PHE A 236 0.79 -18.83 26.92
C PHE A 236 1.80 -18.14 26.00
N GLY A 237 2.67 -17.29 26.56
CA GLY A 237 3.76 -16.65 25.80
C GLY A 237 4.67 -17.67 25.10
N LEU A 238 5.13 -18.69 25.84
CA LEU A 238 5.96 -19.76 25.29
C LEU A 238 5.24 -20.59 24.21
N THR A 239 3.97 -20.92 24.44
CA THR A 239 3.14 -21.60 23.42
C THR A 239 3.07 -20.79 22.13
N ARG A 240 2.88 -19.47 22.24
CA ARG A 240 2.81 -18.58 21.07
C ARG A 240 4.14 -18.47 20.32
N GLU A 241 5.27 -18.56 21.01
CA GLU A 241 6.59 -18.64 20.37
C GLU A 241 6.77 -19.95 19.58
N GLN A 242 6.39 -21.08 20.17
CA GLN A 242 6.43 -22.39 19.48
C GLN A 242 5.53 -22.41 18.24
N GLU A 243 4.33 -21.84 18.34
CA GLU A 243 3.44 -21.68 17.20
C GLU A 243 4.05 -20.79 16.11
N ALA A 244 4.78 -19.72 16.48
CA ALA A 244 5.47 -18.87 15.52
C ALA A 244 6.53 -19.67 14.72
N GLU A 245 7.31 -20.51 15.39
CA GLU A 245 8.29 -21.38 14.73
C GLU A 245 7.61 -22.34 13.74
N GLN A 246 6.49 -22.94 14.12
CA GLN A 246 5.73 -23.84 13.25
C GLN A 246 5.21 -23.11 12.00
N VAL A 247 4.67 -21.90 12.18
CA VAL A 247 4.20 -21.05 11.08
C VAL A 247 5.35 -20.70 10.14
N ILE A 248 6.52 -20.31 10.67
CA ILE A 248 7.70 -20.01 9.85
C ILE A 248 8.15 -21.24 9.07
N ARG A 249 8.24 -22.42 9.73
CA ARG A 249 8.60 -23.70 9.10
C ARG A 249 7.61 -24.10 7.99
N SER A 250 6.33 -23.76 8.13
CA SER A 250 5.32 -24.04 7.11
C SER A 250 5.53 -23.28 5.79
N LYS A 251 6.32 -22.20 5.80
CA LYS A 251 6.53 -21.29 4.66
C LYS A 251 5.22 -20.83 4.00
N SER A 252 4.12 -20.74 4.75
CA SER A 252 2.80 -20.39 4.21
C SER A 252 2.36 -18.99 4.64
N SER A 253 2.19 -18.07 3.67
CA SER A 253 1.66 -16.72 3.94
C SER A 253 0.25 -16.74 4.55
N ALA A 254 -0.59 -17.70 4.17
CA ALA A 254 -1.95 -17.85 4.71
C ALA A 254 -1.94 -18.24 6.20
N ALA A 255 -1.15 -19.25 6.57
CA ALA A 255 -0.88 -19.61 7.97
C ALA A 255 -0.34 -18.43 8.78
N ALA A 256 0.59 -17.65 8.23
CA ALA A 256 1.10 -16.43 8.87
C ALA A 256 0.00 -15.39 9.10
N GLN A 257 -0.89 -15.17 8.12
CA GLN A 257 -2.04 -14.26 8.27
C GLN A 257 -2.92 -14.67 9.45
N VAL A 258 -3.30 -15.95 9.53
CA VAL A 258 -4.17 -16.46 10.61
C VAL A 258 -3.48 -16.30 11.96
N TYR A 259 -2.20 -16.67 12.05
CA TYR A 259 -1.42 -16.55 13.28
C TYR A 259 -1.34 -15.10 13.78
N LEU A 260 -1.15 -14.13 12.89
CA LEU A 260 -1.03 -12.71 13.22
C LEU A 260 -2.32 -12.08 13.78
N GLN A 261 -3.48 -12.70 13.58
CA GLN A 261 -4.77 -12.16 14.06
C GLN A 261 -4.86 -12.06 15.59
N ARG A 262 -4.04 -12.84 16.31
CA ARG A 262 -4.03 -12.89 17.79
C ARG A 262 -2.76 -12.32 18.42
N GLY A 263 -2.07 -11.45 17.68
CA GLY A 263 -0.79 -10.86 18.08
C GLY A 263 0.40 -11.80 17.84
N CYS A 264 1.60 -11.24 17.90
CA CYS A 264 2.85 -11.95 17.62
C CYS A 264 3.97 -11.50 18.58
N PRO A 265 4.75 -12.45 19.14
CA PRO A 265 5.94 -12.14 19.92
C PRO A 265 6.93 -11.22 19.19
N LEU A 266 7.54 -10.31 19.94
CA LEU A 266 8.48 -9.29 19.41
C LEU A 266 9.60 -9.93 18.58
N GLY A 267 10.22 -11.00 19.08
CA GLY A 267 11.35 -11.68 18.42
C GLY A 267 11.00 -12.39 17.11
N TYR A 268 9.72 -12.66 16.86
CA TYR A 268 9.24 -13.38 15.66
C TYR A 268 8.54 -12.46 14.67
N ARG A 269 8.19 -11.23 15.06
CA ARG A 269 7.37 -10.32 14.25
C ARG A 269 7.96 -10.09 12.86
N ALA A 270 9.25 -9.77 12.75
CA ALA A 270 9.88 -9.50 11.46
C ALA A 270 9.76 -10.69 10.50
N GLN A 271 10.04 -11.91 10.99
CA GLN A 271 10.01 -13.13 10.17
C GLN A 271 8.58 -13.50 9.75
N VAL A 272 7.62 -13.44 10.68
CA VAL A 272 6.22 -13.78 10.40
C VAL A 272 5.58 -12.75 9.47
N TRP A 273 5.86 -11.46 9.63
CA TRP A 273 5.38 -10.42 8.70
C TRP A 273 6.01 -10.54 7.32
N SER A 274 7.31 -10.84 7.23
CA SER A 274 7.97 -11.11 5.95
C SER A 274 7.32 -12.28 5.23
N LEU A 275 7.01 -13.36 5.96
CA LEU A 275 6.29 -14.51 5.40
C LEU A 275 4.85 -14.16 4.99
N TYR A 276 4.12 -13.42 5.84
CA TYR A 276 2.76 -12.99 5.55
C TYR A 276 2.70 -12.10 4.30
N LEU A 277 3.64 -11.16 4.13
CA LEU A 277 3.72 -10.28 2.98
C LEU A 277 4.37 -10.94 1.76
N ASN A 278 4.85 -12.19 1.91
CA ASN A 278 5.62 -12.92 0.91
C ASN A 278 6.83 -12.11 0.38
N VAL A 279 7.52 -11.42 1.29
CA VAL A 279 8.71 -10.62 0.96
C VAL A 279 9.92 -11.54 1.00
N GLN A 280 10.61 -11.61 -0.15
CA GLN A 280 11.89 -12.27 -0.31
C GLN A 280 12.83 -11.25 -0.95
N VAL A 281 13.92 -10.90 -0.27
CA VAL A 281 14.89 -9.93 -0.79
C VAL A 281 15.82 -10.66 -1.74
N THR A 282 15.70 -10.36 -3.03
CA THR A 282 16.57 -10.90 -4.08
C THR A 282 17.76 -9.96 -4.32
N GLU A 283 18.79 -10.45 -5.01
CA GLU A 283 19.92 -9.62 -5.45
C GLU A 283 19.45 -8.48 -6.36
N ALA A 284 18.43 -8.72 -7.20
CA ALA A 284 17.82 -7.70 -8.04
C ALA A 284 17.19 -6.57 -7.22
N ASP A 285 16.55 -6.89 -6.08
CA ASP A 285 15.96 -5.89 -5.19
C ASP A 285 17.04 -5.02 -4.52
N VAL A 286 18.15 -5.63 -4.11
CA VAL A 286 19.30 -4.91 -3.54
C VAL A 286 19.92 -3.97 -4.57
N LEU A 287 20.10 -4.44 -5.81
CA LEU A 287 20.59 -3.61 -6.91
C LEU A 287 19.63 -2.46 -7.22
N TYR A 288 18.32 -2.73 -7.25
CA TYR A 288 17.31 -1.70 -7.50
C TYR A 288 17.29 -0.64 -6.39
N TYR A 289 17.33 -1.05 -5.12
CA TYR A 289 17.43 -0.13 -4.00
C TYR A 289 18.70 0.73 -4.07
N ASN A 290 19.85 0.13 -4.43
CA ASN A 290 21.09 0.87 -4.63
C ASN A 290 20.99 1.89 -5.78
N GLN A 291 20.27 1.57 -6.86
CA GLN A 291 20.00 2.55 -7.92
C GLN A 291 19.14 3.72 -7.42
N LEU A 292 18.12 3.45 -6.60
CA LEU A 292 17.31 4.51 -5.97
C LEU A 292 18.16 5.39 -5.04
N LYS A 293 19.04 4.76 -4.23
CA LYS A 293 20.02 5.46 -3.39
C LYS A 293 20.92 6.39 -4.21
N LEU A 294 21.46 5.92 -5.34
CA LEU A 294 22.28 6.75 -6.23
C LEU A 294 21.49 7.93 -6.80
N ARG A 295 20.25 7.73 -7.24
CA ARG A 295 19.39 8.83 -7.71
C ARG A 295 19.16 9.89 -6.63
N ILE A 296 19.01 9.47 -5.38
CA ILE A 296 18.92 10.41 -4.26
C ILE A 296 20.25 11.13 -4.06
N ALA A 297 21.40 10.47 -4.16
CA ALA A 297 22.66 11.18 -4.07
C ALA A 297 22.85 12.20 -5.22
N GLU A 298 22.34 11.92 -6.41
CA GLU A 298 22.58 12.73 -7.62
C GLU A 298 21.56 13.86 -7.83
N GLU A 299 20.30 13.69 -7.45
CA GLU A 299 19.19 14.59 -7.80
C GLU A 299 18.42 15.06 -6.57
N GLU A 300 18.55 16.35 -6.25
CA GLU A 300 17.74 17.03 -5.26
C GLU A 300 16.36 17.32 -5.80
N CYS A 301 15.36 16.64 -5.26
CA CYS A 301 13.96 16.94 -5.54
C CYS A 301 13.35 17.72 -4.38
N MET A 302 12.41 18.59 -4.74
CA MET A 302 11.57 19.30 -3.78
C MET A 302 10.87 18.37 -2.78
N THR A 303 10.53 17.14 -3.19
CA THR A 303 9.95 16.13 -2.29
C THR A 303 10.89 15.70 -1.16
N ASP A 304 12.21 15.82 -1.35
CA ASP A 304 13.17 15.53 -0.29
C ASP A 304 12.99 16.51 0.87
N GLN A 305 12.78 17.79 0.57
CA GLN A 305 12.55 18.82 1.58
C GLN A 305 11.21 18.64 2.30
N LEU A 306 10.19 18.10 1.62
CA LEU A 306 8.92 17.69 2.26
C LEU A 306 9.14 16.50 3.20
N VAL A 307 9.87 15.46 2.76
CA VAL A 307 10.22 14.32 3.62
C VAL A 307 11.01 14.77 4.84
N CYS A 308 12.02 15.62 4.68
CA CYS A 308 12.78 16.18 5.79
C CYS A 308 11.89 16.92 6.78
N LYS A 309 10.97 17.75 6.27
CA LYS A 309 10.02 18.45 7.13
C LYS A 309 9.14 17.49 7.91
N GLU A 310 8.63 16.45 7.25
CA GLU A 310 7.75 15.45 7.88
C GLU A 310 8.46 14.64 8.95
N VAL A 311 9.68 14.16 8.67
CA VAL A 311 10.50 13.42 9.66
C VAL A 311 10.80 14.29 10.87
N GLN A 312 11.16 15.57 10.67
CA GLN A 312 11.37 16.53 11.75
C GLN A 312 10.12 16.75 12.62
N LEU A 313 8.94 16.86 12.00
CA LEU A 313 7.70 17.13 12.72
C LEU A 313 7.15 15.90 13.48
N THR A 314 7.51 14.69 13.07
CA THR A 314 6.85 13.45 13.55
C THR A 314 7.77 12.44 14.22
N ALA A 315 8.94 12.15 13.64
CA ALA A 315 9.85 11.12 14.13
C ALA A 315 10.90 11.73 15.06
N SER A 316 11.49 12.87 14.69
CA SER A 316 12.53 13.53 15.50
C SER A 316 11.99 14.18 16.78
N ASN A 317 10.71 14.54 16.80
CA ASN A 317 10.05 15.17 17.96
C ASN A 317 9.33 14.15 18.88
N ASP A 318 9.51 12.85 18.65
CA ASP A 318 8.84 11.77 19.38
C ASP A 318 9.88 10.98 20.19
N GLU A 319 9.73 10.98 21.51
CA GLU A 319 10.68 10.36 22.45
C GLU A 319 10.91 8.86 22.20
N MET A 320 9.94 8.17 21.60
CA MET A 320 10.01 6.74 21.33
C MET A 320 10.54 6.43 19.92
N HIS A 321 10.50 7.40 19.01
CA HIS A 321 10.74 7.16 17.58
C HIS A 321 11.93 7.92 16.99
N PHE A 322 12.56 8.83 17.74
CA PHE A 322 13.71 9.59 17.24
C PHE A 322 14.88 8.69 16.80
N VAL A 323 15.03 7.52 17.43
CA VAL A 323 16.05 6.51 17.08
C VAL A 323 15.85 5.89 15.70
N PHE A 324 14.66 6.01 15.10
CA PHE A 324 14.33 5.50 13.77
C PHE A 324 14.32 6.59 12.69
N CYS A 325 14.79 7.78 13.01
CA CYS A 325 14.83 8.93 12.09
C CYS A 325 15.56 8.59 10.78
N ASP A 326 16.76 7.99 10.87
CA ASP A 326 17.58 7.62 9.72
C ASP A 326 16.93 6.52 8.87
N TYR A 327 16.34 5.50 9.51
CA TYR A 327 15.57 4.47 8.81
C TYR A 327 14.37 5.06 8.07
N THR A 328 13.69 6.04 8.66
CA THR A 328 12.58 6.73 8.01
C THR A 328 13.06 7.45 6.74
N TYR A 329 14.23 8.10 6.76
CA TYR A 329 14.81 8.69 5.55
C TYR A 329 15.16 7.64 4.50
N GLN A 330 15.79 6.53 4.90
CA GLN A 330 16.19 5.42 4.03
C GLN A 330 15.01 4.71 3.35
N VAL A 331 13.80 4.85 3.89
CA VAL A 331 12.56 4.32 3.30
C VAL A 331 11.88 5.38 2.44
N LEU A 332 11.63 6.58 3.00
CA LEU A 332 10.79 7.58 2.34
C LEU A 332 11.48 8.26 1.16
N LEU A 333 12.79 8.51 1.21
CA LEU A 333 13.49 9.13 0.07
C LEU A 333 13.49 8.19 -1.15
N PRO A 334 13.89 6.90 -1.06
CA PRO A 334 13.75 5.95 -2.17
C PRO A 334 12.30 5.80 -2.64
N PHE A 335 11.34 5.76 -1.73
CA PHE A 335 9.93 5.69 -2.08
C PHE A 335 9.50 6.82 -3.03
N THR A 336 9.98 8.06 -2.84
CA THR A 336 9.64 9.16 -3.76
C THR A 336 10.26 9.01 -5.17
N ARG A 337 11.35 8.24 -5.30
CA ARG A 337 12.06 7.99 -6.57
C ARG A 337 11.62 6.71 -7.28
N ASP A 338 10.87 5.86 -6.60
CA ASP A 338 10.44 4.57 -7.12
C ASP A 338 9.23 4.71 -8.06
N ALA A 339 9.47 4.56 -9.36
CA ALA A 339 8.42 4.66 -10.37
C ALA A 339 7.46 3.46 -10.38
N THR A 340 7.82 2.34 -9.76
CA THR A 340 6.93 1.16 -9.67
C THR A 340 5.67 1.46 -8.87
N ILE A 341 5.74 2.43 -7.95
CA ILE A 341 4.58 2.92 -7.17
C ILE A 341 3.46 3.44 -8.07
N GLN A 342 3.77 3.90 -9.29
CA GLN A 342 2.77 4.37 -10.24
C GLN A 342 1.74 3.29 -10.62
N GLU A 343 2.06 2.00 -10.46
CA GLU A 343 1.12 0.91 -10.73
C GLU A 343 -0.13 0.98 -9.85
N HIS A 344 -0.05 1.55 -8.65
CA HIS A 344 -1.19 1.71 -7.76
C HIS A 344 -2.26 2.66 -8.31
N PHE A 345 -1.91 3.56 -9.24
CA PHE A 345 -2.88 4.45 -9.86
C PHE A 345 -3.80 3.71 -10.83
N LYS A 346 -3.36 2.58 -11.42
CA LYS A 346 -4.11 1.80 -12.42
C LYS A 346 -5.47 1.29 -11.88
N THR A 347 -5.57 1.07 -10.57
CA THR A 347 -6.79 0.54 -9.92
C THR A 347 -7.54 1.60 -9.12
N THR A 348 -7.32 2.89 -9.39
CA THR A 348 -7.96 3.99 -8.65
C THR A 348 -8.36 5.13 -9.57
N LEU A 349 -9.20 6.05 -9.07
CA LEU A 349 -9.55 7.26 -9.81
C LEU A 349 -8.44 8.31 -9.87
N ALA A 350 -7.40 8.16 -9.06
CA ALA A 350 -6.35 9.16 -9.01
C ALA A 350 -5.42 9.06 -10.21
N SER A 351 -4.83 10.19 -10.57
CA SER A 351 -3.76 10.28 -11.57
C SER A 351 -2.46 10.68 -10.91
N ALA A 352 -1.35 10.15 -11.42
CA ALA A 352 -0.03 10.59 -10.98
C ALA A 352 0.17 12.07 -11.37
N PRO A 353 0.59 12.94 -10.43
CA PRO A 353 0.84 14.34 -10.69
C PRO A 353 1.90 14.52 -11.77
N ARG A 354 1.63 15.44 -12.69
CA ARG A 354 2.53 15.76 -13.80
C ARG A 354 3.06 17.18 -13.67
N ALA A 355 4.35 17.34 -13.90
CA ALA A 355 5.04 18.61 -13.97
C ALA A 355 5.55 18.86 -15.39
N VAL A 356 5.56 20.12 -15.81
CA VAL A 356 6.18 20.54 -17.08
C VAL A 356 7.53 21.13 -16.73
N ALA A 357 8.60 20.59 -17.30
CA ALA A 357 9.92 21.16 -17.12
C ALA A 357 10.00 22.51 -17.84
N ARG A 358 10.63 23.53 -17.24
CA ARG A 358 10.72 24.88 -17.84
C ARG A 358 11.33 24.91 -19.26
N GLN A 359 12.04 23.85 -19.67
CA GLN A 359 12.73 23.72 -20.95
C GLN A 359 12.14 22.63 -21.86
N SER A 360 11.05 21.98 -21.46
CA SER A 360 10.40 20.93 -22.25
C SER A 360 8.90 21.18 -22.32
N TYR A 361 8.32 20.93 -23.50
CA TYR A 361 6.86 20.92 -23.67
C TYR A 361 6.23 19.62 -23.17
N GLU A 362 7.04 18.60 -22.86
CA GLU A 362 6.55 17.32 -22.36
C GLU A 362 6.31 17.34 -20.85
N SER A 363 5.13 16.88 -20.45
CA SER A 363 4.77 16.70 -19.05
C SER A 363 5.29 15.36 -18.53
N MET A 364 6.10 15.39 -17.48
CA MET A 364 6.63 14.20 -16.81
C MET A 364 5.95 13.99 -15.46
N VAL A 365 5.84 12.74 -15.01
CA VAL A 365 5.30 12.42 -13.68
C VAL A 365 6.30 12.90 -12.62
N PHE A 366 5.83 13.67 -11.65
CA PHE A 366 6.67 14.22 -10.58
C PHE A 366 5.95 14.18 -9.22
N PRO A 367 6.57 13.63 -8.15
CA PRO A 367 7.86 12.94 -8.17
C PRO A 367 7.78 11.62 -8.97
N PRO A 368 8.90 10.92 -9.24
CA PRO A 368 8.87 9.66 -9.99
C PRO A 368 7.87 8.63 -9.47
N SER A 369 7.60 8.59 -8.16
CA SER A 369 6.57 7.70 -7.59
C SER A 369 5.12 8.13 -7.84
N GLY A 370 4.91 9.38 -8.28
CA GLY A 370 3.60 9.99 -8.38
C GLY A 370 2.98 10.37 -7.03
N VAL A 371 3.70 10.28 -5.91
CA VAL A 371 3.15 10.57 -4.57
C VAL A 371 3.83 11.79 -3.96
N ILE A 372 3.07 12.87 -3.77
CA ILE A 372 3.54 14.05 -3.05
C ILE A 372 3.39 13.79 -1.54
N PRO A 373 4.47 13.88 -0.74
CA PRO A 373 4.40 13.74 0.72
C PRO A 373 3.44 14.76 1.36
N PHE A 374 2.71 14.30 2.37
CA PHE A 374 1.69 15.08 3.08
C PHE A 374 1.94 15.08 4.58
N HIS A 375 1.21 15.90 5.33
CA HIS A 375 1.37 15.92 6.77
C HIS A 375 0.95 14.62 7.46
N GLY A 376 1.89 13.97 8.16
CA GLY A 376 1.74 12.64 8.73
C GLY A 376 2.23 11.52 7.81
N PHE A 377 2.84 11.84 6.66
CA PHE A 377 3.28 10.83 5.68
C PHE A 377 4.36 9.88 6.25
N SER A 378 5.26 10.41 7.06
CA SER A 378 6.31 9.63 7.73
C SER A 378 5.79 8.66 8.78
N MET A 379 4.56 8.84 9.28
CA MET A 379 3.94 7.88 10.21
C MET A 379 3.63 6.54 9.55
N TYR A 380 3.59 6.48 8.21
CA TYR A 380 3.45 5.22 7.47
C TYR A 380 4.79 4.50 7.23
N GLY A 381 5.91 5.17 7.50
CA GLY A 381 7.25 4.58 7.48
C GLY A 381 7.73 4.11 8.86
N LYS A 382 6.93 4.36 9.91
CA LYS A 382 7.05 3.71 11.23
C LYS A 382 6.38 2.35 11.16
#